data_AF-A0A916P3A8-F1
#
_entry.id   AF-A0A916P3A8-F1
#
_cell.length_a   1.000
_cell.length_b   1.000
_cell.length_c   1.000
_cell.angle_alpha   90.00
_cell.angle_beta   90.00
_cell.angle_gamma   90.00
#
_symmetry.space_group_name_H-M   'P 1'
#
loop_
_entity.id
_entity.type
_entity.pdbx_description
1 polymer ?
#
loop_
_entity_poly.entity_id
_entity_poly.type
_entity_poly.pdbx_seq_one_letter_code
_entity_poly.pdbx_strand_id
1 'polypeptide(L)'
;MSAFHSTLSRRDFMKAVGLAGAGIGAASAASPVFHDLDEASQIGGVAEKRPWYVRELEYAKPTVEIDWNMIQRQTHYNNWEDHLDQTEKDNRAHMYYDNTKKMVLENNPGNTMFDVAIRHPAWTAVRRNMDYFFGVEGIMKDTPPGFEMGFDPESGHCMMSPVWATDLFGIITPGNMGVPRWEGTPEQNAALIRMAARWCGGAEVGYLKADEYTKKLVHKTCGILPILADKNGREVVWENVDQPYETDKKLVIPEKCDNIIVVTIREERNPALMAPSYRADATTAKSYARSIAFDIHFRGFLHAIGYTSAGSGWGPWNNVPFGVLSGIGELGRMRGQITPSCGPLIRKVEVFFTDLPLPPTNPIDFGANRFCRDCGLCAKACPASAIPTFREPTYDITPADDANSNPTKLHPEYFNLSGKKVWPNNDFACHNFWVTSGKHGCAACVASCVFSKDIKSSIHEVVKGVVSQTGMFNGFFANMDHAFGYGIVSDQDMWNNFWFEPDKYWPLEGIDTNL
;
A
#
# COMPACT_ATOMS: atom_id res chain seq x y z
N MET A 1 -32.81 -13.05 -39.07
CA MET A 1 -31.53 -13.42 -38.43
C MET A 1 -30.42 -12.96 -39.34
N SER A 2 -29.95 -11.72 -39.14
CA SER A 2 -28.91 -11.09 -39.96
C SER A 2 -27.53 -11.52 -39.47
N ALA A 3 -26.68 -11.94 -40.41
CA ALA A 3 -25.33 -12.39 -40.19
C ALA A 3 -24.43 -11.28 -39.61
N PHE A 4 -23.76 -11.58 -38.50
CA PHE A 4 -22.50 -10.93 -38.15
C PHE A 4 -21.37 -11.87 -38.60
N HIS A 5 -20.76 -11.56 -39.74
CA HIS A 5 -19.44 -12.10 -40.09
C HIS A 5 -18.40 -11.10 -39.59
N SER A 6 -17.57 -11.53 -38.64
CA SER A 6 -16.37 -10.81 -38.24
C SER A 6 -15.46 -10.64 -39.47
N THR A 7 -15.09 -9.40 -39.79
CA THR A 7 -14.25 -9.03 -40.94
C THR A 7 -12.75 -9.18 -40.67
N LEU A 8 -12.35 -9.74 -39.53
CA LEU A 8 -10.94 -9.96 -39.20
C LEU A 8 -10.54 -11.38 -39.58
N SER A 9 -9.72 -11.51 -40.62
CA SER A 9 -9.10 -12.79 -40.95
C SER A 9 -8.11 -13.19 -39.85
N ARG A 10 -7.90 -14.50 -39.66
CA ARG A 10 -6.86 -15.02 -38.74
C ARG A 10 -5.50 -14.38 -38.99
N ARG A 11 -5.18 -14.04 -40.26
CA ARG A 11 -3.93 -13.35 -40.63
C ARG A 11 -3.89 -11.91 -40.13
N ASP A 12 -5.01 -11.20 -40.14
CA ASP A 12 -5.10 -9.80 -39.67
C ASP A 12 -5.10 -9.73 -38.14
N PHE A 13 -5.72 -10.71 -37.47
CA PHE A 13 -5.59 -10.88 -36.02
C PHE A 13 -4.14 -11.17 -35.61
N MET A 14 -3.45 -12.11 -36.28
CA MET A 14 -2.05 -12.42 -35.99
C MET A 14 -1.10 -11.25 -36.29
N LYS A 15 -1.39 -10.43 -37.30
CA LYS A 15 -0.65 -9.18 -37.54
C LYS A 15 -0.90 -8.15 -36.46
N ALA A 16 -2.13 -8.01 -35.97
CA ALA A 16 -2.47 -7.09 -34.88
C ALA A 16 -1.80 -7.51 -33.55
N VAL A 17 -1.76 -8.82 -33.26
CA VAL A 17 -1.04 -9.38 -32.10
C VAL A 17 0.48 -9.21 -32.26
N GLY A 18 1.03 -9.46 -33.45
CA GLY A 18 2.45 -9.25 -33.73
C GLY A 18 2.89 -7.77 -33.67
N LEU A 19 1.99 -6.84 -34.00
CA LEU A 19 2.22 -5.40 -33.86
C LEU A 19 2.04 -4.91 -32.41
N ALA A 20 1.15 -5.54 -31.63
CA ALA A 20 1.02 -5.26 -30.20
C ALA A 20 2.23 -5.78 -29.38
N GLY A 21 2.90 -6.84 -29.84
CA GLY A 21 4.12 -7.38 -29.22
C GLY A 21 5.41 -6.61 -29.53
N ALA A 22 5.39 -5.71 -30.52
CA ALA A 22 6.57 -4.92 -30.92
C ALA A 22 6.83 -3.67 -30.02
N GLY A 23 5.99 -3.45 -29.00
CA GLY A 23 6.15 -2.37 -28.01
C GLY A 23 6.98 -2.75 -26.78
N ILE A 24 7.54 -3.96 -26.72
CA ILE A 24 8.34 -4.44 -25.58
C ILE A 24 9.77 -3.94 -25.76
N GLY A 25 10.14 -2.95 -24.96
CA GLY A 25 11.52 -2.44 -24.86
C GLY A 25 12.51 -3.56 -24.57
N ALA A 26 13.67 -3.48 -25.22
CA ALA A 26 14.71 -4.50 -25.23
C ALA A 26 15.24 -4.88 -23.84
N ALA A 27 15.07 -6.15 -23.44
CA ALA A 27 16.07 -6.97 -22.74
C ALA A 27 15.56 -8.40 -22.43
N SER A 28 15.53 -9.28 -23.43
CA SER A 28 15.80 -10.71 -23.25
C SER A 28 16.19 -11.31 -24.61
N ALA A 29 17.38 -11.89 -24.70
CA ALA A 29 17.89 -12.52 -25.93
C ALA A 29 17.30 -13.93 -26.14
N ALA A 30 16.00 -14.09 -25.91
CA ALA A 30 15.23 -15.25 -26.30
C ALA A 30 13.85 -14.74 -26.73
N SER A 31 13.61 -14.65 -28.04
CA SER A 31 12.24 -14.49 -28.53
C SER A 31 11.43 -15.70 -28.05
N PRO A 32 10.29 -15.51 -27.36
CA PRO A 32 9.51 -16.65 -26.90
C PRO A 32 9.04 -17.47 -28.09
N VAL A 33 9.41 -18.75 -28.11
CA VAL A 33 8.90 -19.73 -29.07
C VAL A 33 7.59 -20.24 -28.47
N PHE A 34 6.46 -19.78 -29.01
CA PHE A 34 5.15 -20.28 -28.61
C PHE A 34 4.86 -21.59 -29.35
N HIS A 35 4.48 -22.62 -28.61
CA HIS A 35 4.06 -23.91 -29.15
C HIS A 35 2.59 -23.92 -29.55
N ASP A 36 1.74 -23.11 -28.92
CA ASP A 36 0.34 -22.94 -29.31
C ASP A 36 -0.27 -21.56 -28.96
N LEU A 37 -1.54 -21.38 -29.31
CA LEU A 37 -2.31 -20.16 -29.06
C LEU A 37 -2.68 -19.97 -27.58
N ASP A 38 -2.69 -21.05 -26.80
CA ASP A 38 -3.01 -20.99 -25.37
C ASP A 38 -1.80 -20.40 -24.62
N GLU A 39 -0.58 -20.79 -24.97
CA GLU A 39 0.68 -20.22 -24.46
C GLU A 39 0.85 -18.74 -24.85
N ALA A 40 0.47 -18.36 -26.07
CA ALA A 40 0.45 -16.95 -26.48
C ALA A 40 -0.65 -16.13 -25.76
N SER A 41 -1.78 -16.76 -25.39
CA SER A 41 -2.85 -16.10 -24.62
C SER A 41 -2.52 -15.92 -23.14
N GLN A 42 -1.61 -16.74 -22.59
CA GLN A 42 -1.15 -16.67 -21.20
C GLN A 42 -0.33 -15.39 -20.90
N ILE A 43 0.23 -14.73 -21.93
CA ILE A 43 0.88 -13.42 -21.80
C ILE A 43 -0.10 -12.36 -21.28
N GLY A 44 -1.41 -12.50 -21.57
CA GLY A 44 -2.46 -11.64 -21.03
C GLY A 44 -2.65 -11.73 -19.51
N GLY A 45 -2.05 -12.73 -18.85
CA GLY A 45 -2.08 -12.93 -17.40
C GLY A 45 -0.91 -12.32 -16.63
N VAL A 46 0.21 -12.02 -17.32
CA VAL A 46 1.50 -11.62 -16.71
C VAL A 46 1.47 -10.19 -16.21
N ALA A 47 0.98 -9.28 -17.05
CA ALA A 47 0.83 -7.87 -16.69
C ALA A 47 -0.61 -7.60 -16.24
N GLU A 48 -0.77 -6.80 -15.19
CA GLU A 48 -2.05 -6.15 -14.95
C GLU A 48 -2.51 -5.42 -16.22
N LYS A 49 -3.76 -5.63 -16.65
CA LYS A 49 -4.28 -4.93 -17.82
C LYS A 49 -4.33 -3.45 -17.48
N ARG A 50 -3.38 -2.68 -18.01
CA ARG A 50 -3.29 -1.24 -17.78
C ARG A 50 -4.24 -0.47 -18.69
N PRO A 51 -4.76 0.69 -18.26
CA PRO A 51 -5.42 1.62 -19.15
C PRO A 51 -4.52 2.02 -20.32
N TRP A 52 -5.11 2.31 -21.49
CA TRP A 52 -4.41 2.56 -22.75
C TRP A 52 -3.43 3.74 -22.73
N TYR A 53 -3.60 4.65 -21.75
CA TYR A 53 -2.79 5.86 -21.61
C TYR A 53 -1.61 5.71 -20.65
N VAL A 54 -1.47 4.56 -19.98
CA VAL A 54 -0.35 4.30 -19.08
C VAL A 54 0.86 3.87 -19.89
N ARG A 55 2.00 4.52 -19.67
CA ARG A 55 3.28 4.14 -20.28
C ARG A 55 4.23 3.58 -19.23
N GLU A 56 5.07 2.64 -19.65
CA GLU A 56 6.18 2.14 -18.85
C GLU A 56 7.38 3.07 -18.92
N LEU A 57 8.14 3.10 -17.83
CA LEU A 57 9.39 3.82 -17.70
C LEU A 57 10.54 2.84 -17.59
N GLU A 58 11.76 3.35 -17.68
CA GLU A 58 12.95 2.55 -17.40
C GLU A 58 12.99 2.15 -15.93
N TYR A 59 13.46 0.93 -15.66
CA TYR A 59 13.64 0.43 -14.31
C TYR A 59 14.49 1.39 -13.46
N ALA A 60 14.15 1.51 -12.17
CA ALA A 60 14.75 2.44 -11.21
C ALA A 60 14.67 3.94 -11.59
N LYS A 61 13.91 4.32 -12.64
CA LYS A 61 13.67 5.72 -13.05
C LYS A 61 12.17 6.05 -13.09
N PRO A 62 11.50 6.11 -11.91
CA PRO A 62 10.10 6.52 -11.86
C PRO A 62 9.92 8.00 -12.25
N THR A 63 8.67 8.50 -12.27
CA THR A 63 8.39 9.92 -12.59
C THR A 63 9.00 10.92 -11.61
N VAL A 64 9.40 10.45 -10.43
CA VAL A 64 10.18 11.20 -9.45
C VAL A 64 11.66 11.01 -9.71
N GLU A 65 12.41 12.11 -9.80
CA GLU A 65 13.87 12.07 -9.88
C GLU A 65 14.45 11.55 -8.55
N ILE A 66 15.30 10.52 -8.65
CA ILE A 66 15.97 9.88 -7.51
C ILE A 66 17.47 9.88 -7.77
N ASP A 67 18.24 10.38 -6.80
CA ASP A 67 19.68 10.18 -6.74
C ASP A 67 19.97 8.94 -5.89
N TRP A 68 20.11 7.80 -6.56
CA TRP A 68 20.37 6.51 -5.91
C TRP A 68 21.69 6.45 -5.14
N ASN A 69 22.64 7.36 -5.36
CA ASN A 69 23.87 7.43 -4.57
C ASN A 69 23.62 8.02 -3.18
N MET A 70 22.61 8.88 -3.05
CA MET A 70 22.19 9.47 -1.77
C MET A 70 21.23 8.57 -1.00
N ILE A 71 20.49 7.68 -1.67
CA ILE A 71 19.56 6.77 -1.00
C ILE A 71 20.33 5.71 -0.21
N GLN A 72 20.05 5.63 1.09
CA GLN A 72 20.63 4.68 2.04
C GLN A 72 19.52 3.94 2.79
N ARG A 73 19.84 2.73 3.27
CA ARG A 73 18.94 1.97 4.15
C ARG A 73 18.74 2.73 5.45
N GLN A 74 17.48 3.00 5.80
CA GLN A 74 17.14 3.75 7.00
C GLN A 74 17.39 2.93 8.27
N THR A 75 18.00 3.53 9.29
CA THR A 75 18.06 2.98 10.66
C THR A 75 16.92 3.48 11.55
N HIS A 76 16.31 4.59 11.17
CA HIS A 76 15.23 5.25 11.89
C HIS A 76 13.95 5.24 11.05
N TYR A 77 12.83 5.08 11.73
CA TYR A 77 11.48 5.24 11.22
C TYR A 77 10.93 6.44 11.94
N ASN A 78 10.09 7.20 11.27
CA ASN A 78 9.45 8.34 11.89
C ASN A 78 8.55 7.86 13.05
N ASN A 79 9.05 7.93 14.27
CA ASN A 79 8.24 7.84 15.46
C ASN A 79 7.91 9.26 15.92
N TRP A 80 6.62 9.59 15.90
CA TRP A 80 6.08 10.83 16.42
C TRP A 80 6.67 11.24 17.78
N GLU A 81 6.91 10.25 18.63
CA GLU A 81 7.45 10.45 19.97
C GLU A 81 8.93 10.85 20.01
N ASP A 82 9.72 10.55 18.98
CA ASP A 82 11.16 10.86 18.96
C ASP A 82 11.43 12.36 18.77
N HIS A 83 10.39 13.12 18.42
CA HIS A 83 10.41 14.57 18.31
C HIS A 83 10.02 15.29 19.61
N LEU A 84 9.65 14.54 20.66
CA LEU A 84 9.02 15.05 21.86
C LEU A 84 9.81 14.66 23.11
N ASP A 85 9.88 15.58 24.08
CA ASP A 85 10.27 15.19 25.44
C ASP A 85 9.12 14.48 26.19
N GLN A 86 9.43 13.83 27.32
CA GLN A 86 8.43 13.05 28.05
C GLN A 86 7.24 13.90 28.53
N THR A 87 7.48 15.15 28.92
CA THR A 87 6.41 16.05 29.36
C THR A 87 5.46 16.38 28.21
N GLU A 88 5.98 16.66 27.01
CA GLU A 88 5.17 16.86 25.82
C GLU A 88 4.40 15.60 25.42
N LYS A 89 4.99 14.40 25.55
CA LYS A 89 4.30 13.13 25.31
C LYS A 89 3.10 12.96 26.22
N ASP A 90 3.29 13.12 27.53
CA ASP A 90 2.22 12.95 28.53
C ASP A 90 1.09 13.96 28.30
N ASN A 91 1.44 15.24 28.10
CA ASN A 91 0.46 16.29 27.80
C ASN A 91 -0.38 15.96 26.56
N ARG A 92 0.27 15.49 25.49
CA ARG A 92 -0.38 15.14 24.23
C ARG A 92 -1.29 13.92 24.35
N ALA A 93 -0.90 12.92 25.13
CA ALA A 93 -1.74 11.76 25.42
C ALA A 93 -3.04 12.17 26.13
N HIS A 94 -2.94 13.05 27.14
CA HIS A 94 -4.11 13.62 27.81
C HIS A 94 -4.97 14.46 26.86
N MET A 95 -4.36 15.34 26.07
CA MET A 95 -5.07 16.18 25.09
C MET A 95 -5.89 15.33 24.10
N TYR A 96 -5.30 14.27 23.55
CA TYR A 96 -6.01 13.40 22.62
C TYR A 96 -7.26 12.78 23.26
N TYR A 97 -7.13 12.27 24.50
CA TYR A 97 -8.25 11.68 25.23
C TYR A 97 -9.33 12.71 25.55
N ASP A 98 -8.95 13.87 26.07
CA ASP A 98 -9.88 14.94 26.46
C ASP A 98 -10.63 15.51 25.25
N ASN A 99 -9.93 15.72 24.14
CA ASN A 99 -10.55 16.18 22.90
C ASN A 99 -11.49 15.13 22.32
N THR A 100 -11.09 13.85 22.31
CA THR A 100 -11.96 12.75 21.88
C THR A 100 -13.24 12.70 22.73
N LYS A 101 -13.09 12.75 24.06
CA LYS A 101 -14.21 12.74 25.00
C LYS A 101 -15.13 13.92 24.77
N LYS A 102 -14.58 15.12 24.57
CA LYS A 102 -15.35 16.33 24.26
C LYS A 102 -16.17 16.16 22.98
N MET A 103 -15.57 15.68 21.89
CA MET A 103 -16.26 15.48 20.61
C MET A 103 -17.45 14.49 20.74
N VAL A 104 -17.26 13.43 21.52
CA VAL A 104 -18.31 12.44 21.80
C VAL A 104 -19.44 13.04 22.64
N LEU A 105 -19.10 13.80 23.71
CA LEU A 105 -20.09 14.44 24.58
C LEU A 105 -20.91 15.52 23.85
N GLU A 106 -20.29 16.22 22.90
CA GLU A 106 -20.94 17.22 22.05
C GLU A 106 -21.71 16.60 20.87
N ASN A 107 -21.68 15.27 20.73
CA ASN A 107 -22.30 14.53 19.62
C ASN A 107 -21.89 15.07 18.24
N ASN A 108 -20.59 15.39 18.08
CA ASN A 108 -20.07 15.98 16.85
C ASN A 108 -20.15 14.96 15.70
N PRO A 109 -20.76 15.29 14.54
CA PRO A 109 -20.88 14.37 13.42
C PRO A 109 -19.55 13.71 13.03
N GLY A 110 -19.58 12.38 12.88
CA GLY A 110 -18.39 11.56 12.59
C GLY A 110 -17.50 11.27 13.78
N ASN A 111 -17.84 11.78 14.97
CA ASN A 111 -17.11 11.55 16.21
C ASN A 111 -18.05 11.19 17.38
N THR A 112 -19.25 10.70 17.06
CA THR A 112 -20.20 10.18 18.04
C THR A 112 -19.70 8.86 18.62
N MET A 113 -20.35 8.35 19.68
CA MET A 113 -20.00 7.05 20.25
C MET A 113 -20.18 5.90 19.23
N PHE A 114 -21.14 5.99 18.31
CA PHE A 114 -21.29 5.02 17.21
C PHE A 114 -20.10 5.05 16.25
N ASP A 115 -19.59 6.24 15.93
CA ASP A 115 -18.43 6.40 15.05
C ASP A 115 -17.15 5.85 15.71
N VAL A 116 -17.00 6.04 17.03
CA VAL A 116 -15.93 5.39 17.82
C VAL A 116 -16.10 3.87 17.82
N ALA A 117 -17.33 3.37 17.94
CA ALA A 117 -17.60 1.95 18.03
C ALA A 117 -17.26 1.18 16.74
N ILE A 118 -17.55 1.70 15.55
CA ILE A 118 -17.30 0.96 14.29
C ILE A 118 -15.82 0.79 13.97
N ARG A 119 -14.97 1.75 14.32
CA ARG A 119 -13.53 1.64 14.06
C ARG A 119 -12.83 0.68 15.02
N HIS A 120 -13.38 0.50 16.23
CA HIS A 120 -12.70 -0.21 17.31
C HIS A 120 -12.44 -1.70 17.01
N PRO A 121 -13.42 -2.51 16.55
CA PRO A 121 -13.20 -3.93 16.26
C PRO A 121 -12.07 -4.19 15.27
N ALA A 122 -11.96 -3.37 14.22
CA ALA A 122 -10.89 -3.51 13.22
C ALA A 122 -9.51 -3.19 13.83
N TRP A 123 -9.39 -2.10 14.60
CA TRP A 123 -8.15 -1.80 15.32
C TRP A 123 -7.82 -2.82 16.42
N THR A 124 -8.82 -3.40 17.08
CA THR A 124 -8.62 -4.52 18.02
C THR A 124 -8.06 -5.74 17.29
N ALA A 125 -8.58 -6.08 16.10
CA ALA A 125 -8.06 -7.16 15.29
C ALA A 125 -6.61 -6.89 14.86
N VAL A 126 -6.29 -5.65 14.45
CA VAL A 126 -4.91 -5.26 14.14
C VAL A 126 -4.01 -5.45 15.36
N ARG A 127 -4.40 -4.93 16.53
CA ARG A 127 -3.58 -4.98 17.75
C ARG A 127 -3.35 -6.41 18.25
N ARG A 128 -4.42 -7.22 18.33
CA ARG A 128 -4.30 -8.63 18.75
C ARG A 128 -3.44 -9.45 17.81
N ASN A 129 -3.60 -9.27 16.50
CA ASN A 129 -2.76 -9.96 15.54
C ASN A 129 -1.32 -9.45 15.61
N MET A 130 -1.08 -8.15 15.81
CA MET A 130 0.28 -7.63 16.02
C MET A 130 0.95 -8.29 17.24
N ASP A 131 0.26 -8.43 18.37
CA ASP A 131 0.81 -9.15 19.52
C ASP A 131 1.16 -10.61 19.16
N TYR A 132 0.39 -11.24 18.28
CA TYR A 132 0.62 -12.58 17.75
C TYR A 132 1.77 -12.68 16.74
N PHE A 133 1.89 -11.74 15.80
CA PHE A 133 2.99 -11.65 14.81
C PHE A 133 4.34 -11.36 15.48
N PHE A 134 4.31 -10.72 16.65
CA PHE A 134 5.49 -10.13 17.26
C PHE A 134 5.81 -10.65 18.65
N GLY A 135 5.09 -11.64 19.16
CA GLY A 135 5.47 -12.37 20.38
C GLY A 135 5.40 -11.54 21.65
N VAL A 136 4.51 -10.55 21.74
CA VAL A 136 4.39 -9.69 22.92
C VAL A 136 3.76 -10.49 24.07
N GLU A 137 4.60 -11.10 24.91
CA GLU A 137 4.20 -11.72 26.18
C GLU A 137 3.65 -10.65 27.13
N GLY A 138 2.34 -10.41 27.13
CA GLY A 138 1.77 -9.46 28.09
C GLY A 138 0.26 -9.33 28.13
N ILE A 139 -0.47 -9.65 27.06
CA ILE A 139 -1.94 -9.43 27.01
C ILE A 139 -2.74 -10.74 27.11
N MET A 140 -2.07 -11.90 27.13
CA MET A 140 -2.73 -13.21 27.21
C MET A 140 -3.28 -13.59 28.60
N LYS A 141 -3.00 -12.83 29.67
CA LYS A 141 -3.33 -13.30 31.03
C LYS A 141 -4.82 -13.30 31.39
N ASP A 142 -5.66 -12.48 30.76
CA ASP A 142 -7.05 -12.28 31.22
C ASP A 142 -8.14 -12.41 30.13
N THR A 143 -7.85 -13.02 28.97
CA THR A 143 -8.88 -13.26 27.94
C THR A 143 -9.46 -14.68 28.08
N PRO A 144 -10.80 -14.86 28.14
CA PRO A 144 -11.42 -16.20 28.19
C PRO A 144 -11.04 -17.06 26.98
N PRO A 145 -10.95 -18.40 27.12
CA PRO A 145 -10.41 -19.28 26.09
C PRO A 145 -11.35 -19.34 24.89
N GLY A 146 -10.93 -18.68 23.81
CA GLY A 146 -11.56 -18.75 22.50
C GLY A 146 -10.46 -18.73 21.45
N PHE A 147 -10.17 -19.91 20.90
CA PHE A 147 -9.17 -20.19 19.85
C PHE A 147 -7.72 -19.90 20.24
N GLU A 148 -7.11 -20.88 20.90
CA GLU A 148 -5.67 -20.98 21.13
C GLU A 148 -4.97 -21.30 19.80
N MET A 149 -4.09 -20.39 19.32
CA MET A 149 -3.12 -20.72 18.28
C MET A 149 -1.74 -20.86 18.93
N GLY A 150 -1.25 -22.10 19.05
CA GLY A 150 -0.12 -22.51 19.90
C GLY A 150 1.28 -22.18 19.37
N PHE A 151 2.27 -22.41 20.23
CA PHE A 151 3.72 -22.20 20.05
C PHE A 151 4.44 -23.57 20.16
N ASP A 152 5.45 -23.83 19.35
CA ASP A 152 6.26 -25.06 19.28
C ASP A 152 7.74 -24.71 19.53
N PRO A 153 8.32 -25.15 20.65
CA PRO A 153 9.70 -24.88 21.00
C PRO A 153 10.74 -25.72 20.23
N GLU A 154 10.36 -26.72 19.42
CA GLU A 154 11.32 -27.60 18.73
C GLU A 154 11.78 -27.10 17.35
N SER A 155 11.01 -26.23 16.68
CA SER A 155 11.20 -25.92 15.24
C SER A 155 11.97 -24.64 14.91
N GLY A 156 12.25 -23.76 15.88
CA GLY A 156 13.15 -22.60 15.69
C GLY A 156 12.67 -21.56 14.65
N HIS A 157 11.38 -21.51 14.34
CA HIS A 157 10.83 -20.59 13.35
C HIS A 157 10.75 -19.13 13.84
N CYS A 158 11.33 -18.24 13.04
CA CYS A 158 11.38 -16.79 13.22
C CYS A 158 10.02 -16.10 13.06
N MET A 159 9.88 -14.92 13.69
CA MET A 159 8.70 -14.05 13.69
C MET A 159 8.39 -13.37 12.34
N MET A 160 8.67 -14.05 11.23
CA MET A 160 8.31 -13.71 9.87
C MET A 160 7.42 -14.80 9.26
N SER A 161 6.65 -15.54 10.06
CA SER A 161 5.79 -16.59 9.54
C SER A 161 4.50 -16.74 10.36
N PRO A 162 3.32 -16.37 9.84
CA PRO A 162 2.03 -16.74 10.43
C PRO A 162 1.66 -18.22 10.15
N VAL A 163 2.62 -19.03 9.72
CA VAL A 163 2.46 -20.47 9.46
C VAL A 163 1.95 -21.22 10.70
N TRP A 164 2.10 -20.66 11.90
CA TRP A 164 1.49 -21.17 13.15
C TRP A 164 -0.03 -21.36 13.10
N ALA A 165 -0.78 -20.46 12.44
CA ALA A 165 -2.24 -20.59 12.33
C ALA A 165 -2.64 -21.78 11.44
N THR A 166 -1.79 -22.10 10.47
CA THR A 166 -1.98 -23.22 9.55
C THR A 166 -1.35 -24.53 10.04
N ASP A 167 -0.41 -24.48 10.99
CA ASP A 167 0.21 -25.67 11.59
C ASP A 167 -0.69 -26.39 12.59
N LEU A 168 -1.69 -25.71 13.17
CA LEU A 168 -2.79 -26.36 13.92
C LEU A 168 -3.53 -27.42 13.08
N PHE A 169 -3.52 -27.27 11.75
CA PHE A 169 -4.11 -28.22 10.80
C PHE A 169 -3.06 -28.87 9.87
N GLY A 170 -1.78 -28.50 10.02
CA GLY A 170 -0.67 -28.77 9.10
C GLY A 170 -0.81 -28.02 7.76
N ILE A 171 0.23 -27.28 7.34
CA ILE A 171 0.29 -26.80 5.95
C ILE A 171 0.49 -28.01 5.03
N ILE A 172 -0.41 -28.21 4.08
CA ILE A 172 -0.21 -29.13 2.96
C ILE A 172 0.90 -28.56 2.07
N THR A 173 2.02 -29.26 1.96
CA THR A 173 3.18 -28.89 1.14
C THR A 173 3.50 -30.00 0.15
N PRO A 174 4.24 -29.70 -0.94
CA PRO A 174 4.64 -30.76 -1.87
C PRO A 174 5.47 -31.84 -1.17
N GLY A 175 6.35 -31.43 -0.25
CA GLY A 175 7.20 -32.32 0.53
C GLY A 175 6.42 -33.29 1.41
N ASN A 176 5.44 -32.83 2.18
CA ASN A 176 4.66 -33.72 3.06
C ASN A 176 3.61 -34.56 2.31
N MET A 177 3.16 -34.11 1.14
CA MET A 177 2.26 -34.85 0.28
C MET A 177 2.98 -35.85 -0.64
N GLY A 178 4.31 -35.79 -0.74
CA GLY A 178 5.09 -36.63 -1.66
C GLY A 178 4.82 -36.31 -3.13
N VAL A 179 4.39 -35.08 -3.44
CA VAL A 179 4.13 -34.60 -4.81
C VAL A 179 5.20 -33.59 -5.22
N PRO A 180 5.49 -33.43 -6.52
CA PRO A 180 6.43 -32.40 -6.96
C PRO A 180 5.90 -31.00 -6.61
N ARG A 181 6.83 -30.08 -6.33
CA ARG A 181 6.50 -28.65 -6.21
C ARG A 181 5.97 -28.10 -7.52
N TRP A 182 5.28 -26.97 -7.46
CA TRP A 182 4.90 -26.25 -8.66
C TRP A 182 6.16 -25.82 -9.45
N GLU A 183 6.11 -25.95 -10.76
CA GLU A 183 7.12 -25.43 -11.68
C GLU A 183 6.41 -24.77 -12.87
N GLY A 184 6.72 -23.51 -13.13
CA GLY A 184 6.14 -22.73 -14.21
C GLY A 184 7.13 -21.70 -14.75
N THR A 185 6.88 -21.23 -15.96
CA THR A 185 7.60 -20.07 -16.52
C THR A 185 7.36 -18.84 -15.63
N PRO A 186 8.25 -17.83 -15.64
CA PRO A 186 8.01 -16.58 -14.91
C PRO A 186 6.64 -15.98 -15.21
N GLU A 187 6.22 -16.00 -16.47
CA GLU A 187 4.92 -15.50 -16.94
C GLU A 187 3.74 -16.26 -16.32
N GLN A 188 3.81 -17.60 -16.27
CA GLN A 188 2.80 -18.43 -15.62
C GLN A 188 2.77 -18.19 -14.11
N ASN A 189 3.93 -18.04 -13.47
CA ASN A 189 4.04 -17.74 -12.05
C ASN A 189 3.43 -16.38 -11.72
N ALA A 190 3.66 -15.35 -12.54
CA ALA A 190 3.03 -14.05 -12.39
C ALA A 190 1.49 -14.15 -12.44
N ALA A 191 0.95 -14.85 -13.44
CA ALA A 191 -0.50 -15.05 -13.56
C ALA A 191 -1.08 -15.81 -12.35
N LEU A 192 -0.40 -16.86 -11.87
CA LEU A 192 -0.76 -17.62 -10.68
C LEU A 192 -0.78 -16.73 -9.43
N ILE A 193 0.29 -15.94 -9.23
CA ILE A 193 0.41 -15.03 -8.11
C ILE A 193 -0.66 -13.95 -8.12
N ARG A 194 -0.99 -13.40 -9.29
CA ARG A 194 -2.06 -12.41 -9.42
C ARG A 194 -3.42 -13.00 -9.04
N MET A 195 -3.69 -14.25 -9.43
CA MET A 195 -4.91 -14.96 -9.03
C MET A 195 -4.93 -15.21 -7.52
N ALA A 196 -3.84 -15.73 -6.95
CA ALA A 196 -3.71 -15.99 -5.53
C ALA A 196 -3.86 -14.71 -4.69
N ALA A 197 -3.26 -13.60 -5.14
CA ALA A 197 -3.38 -12.31 -4.47
C ALA A 197 -4.84 -11.84 -4.41
N ARG A 198 -5.56 -11.90 -5.54
CA ARG A 198 -6.98 -11.54 -5.60
C ARG A 198 -7.84 -12.43 -4.72
N TRP A 199 -7.56 -13.74 -4.74
CA TRP A 199 -8.24 -14.71 -3.88
C TRP A 199 -8.06 -14.38 -2.39
N CYS A 200 -6.85 -13.97 -2.00
CA CYS A 200 -6.53 -13.61 -0.62
C CYS A 200 -7.03 -12.21 -0.21
N GLY A 201 -7.62 -11.43 -1.14
CA GLY A 201 -8.14 -10.08 -0.87
C GLY A 201 -7.20 -8.92 -1.21
N GLY A 202 -6.12 -9.18 -1.96
CA GLY A 202 -5.24 -8.16 -2.55
C GLY A 202 -5.79 -7.60 -3.87
N ALA A 203 -5.28 -6.45 -4.27
CA ALA A 203 -5.71 -5.73 -5.48
C ALA A 203 -4.67 -5.78 -6.60
N GLU A 204 -3.92 -4.69 -6.79
CA GLU A 204 -2.87 -4.63 -7.80
C GLU A 204 -1.61 -5.36 -7.35
N VAL A 205 -0.94 -6.02 -8.30
CA VAL A 205 0.29 -6.80 -8.09
C VAL A 205 1.39 -6.33 -9.02
N GLY A 206 2.60 -6.21 -8.49
CA GLY A 206 3.82 -5.94 -9.25
C GLY A 206 4.98 -6.82 -8.78
N TYR A 207 6.04 -6.87 -9.58
CA TYR A 207 7.14 -7.81 -9.39
C TYR A 207 8.48 -7.07 -9.51
N LEU A 208 9.41 -7.34 -8.61
CA LEU A 208 10.72 -6.70 -8.58
C LEU A 208 11.81 -7.73 -8.32
N LYS A 209 13.08 -7.34 -8.51
CA LYS A 209 14.24 -8.09 -8.04
C LYS A 209 14.78 -7.50 -6.75
N ALA A 210 15.36 -8.33 -5.89
CA ALA A 210 16.12 -7.92 -4.71
C ALA A 210 17.55 -7.51 -5.10
N ASP A 211 17.68 -6.30 -5.66
CA ASP A 211 18.91 -5.76 -6.24
C ASP A 211 19.46 -4.56 -5.45
N GLU A 212 20.42 -3.84 -6.02
CA GLU A 212 21.04 -2.67 -5.39
C GLU A 212 20.08 -1.50 -5.12
N TYR A 213 18.93 -1.42 -5.82
CA TYR A 213 17.94 -0.35 -5.64
C TYR A 213 16.91 -0.76 -4.59
N THR A 214 16.31 -1.94 -4.74
CA THR A 214 15.22 -2.39 -3.85
C THR A 214 15.73 -2.75 -2.45
N LYS A 215 16.96 -3.26 -2.31
CA LYS A 215 17.59 -3.47 -0.99
C LYS A 215 17.77 -2.17 -0.21
N LYS A 216 17.90 -1.01 -0.88
CA LYS A 216 17.95 0.31 -0.22
C LYS A 216 16.61 0.74 0.38
N LEU A 217 15.50 0.14 -0.06
CA LEU A 217 14.15 0.43 0.43
C LEU A 217 13.79 -0.34 1.71
N VAL A 218 14.62 -1.31 2.08
CA VAL A 218 14.50 -2.10 3.33
C VAL A 218 15.30 -1.38 4.42
N HIS A 219 14.67 -1.17 5.58
CA HIS A 219 15.36 -0.56 6.71
C HIS A 219 16.53 -1.44 7.16
N LYS A 220 17.56 -0.80 7.72
CA LYS A 220 18.76 -1.46 8.24
C LYS A 220 18.44 -2.34 9.45
N THR A 221 17.54 -1.88 10.32
CA THR A 221 17.19 -2.55 11.57
C THR A 221 15.68 -2.73 11.70
N CYS A 222 15.26 -3.80 12.38
CA CYS A 222 13.90 -4.00 12.85
C CYS A 222 13.63 -3.21 14.14
N GLY A 223 12.35 -3.13 14.51
CA GLY A 223 11.89 -2.60 15.80
C GLY A 223 11.33 -1.18 15.79
N ILE A 224 11.22 -0.60 14.60
CA ILE A 224 10.99 0.84 14.47
C ILE A 224 9.53 1.28 14.60
N LEU A 225 8.62 0.31 14.75
CA LEU A 225 7.28 0.54 15.26
C LEU A 225 7.30 0.32 16.77
N PRO A 226 6.62 1.14 17.60
CA PRO A 226 6.57 0.95 19.06
C PRO A 226 6.14 -0.46 19.49
N ILE A 227 5.37 -1.15 18.65
CA ILE A 227 4.89 -2.53 18.85
C ILE A 227 5.95 -3.61 18.59
N LEU A 228 7.09 -3.23 18.02
CA LEU A 228 8.26 -4.07 17.76
C LEU A 228 9.42 -3.65 18.66
N ALA A 229 9.15 -2.90 19.74
CA ALA A 229 10.19 -2.32 20.57
C ALA A 229 11.07 -3.39 21.25
N ASP A 230 10.56 -4.61 21.41
CA ASP A 230 11.28 -5.81 21.87
C ASP A 230 12.26 -6.36 20.82
N LYS A 231 12.07 -6.01 19.54
CA LYS A 231 12.93 -6.36 18.40
C LYS A 231 13.86 -5.21 17.96
N ASN A 232 13.87 -4.11 18.71
CA ASN A 232 14.67 -2.93 18.40
C ASN A 232 16.14 -3.27 18.20
N GLY A 233 16.67 -2.83 17.06
CA GLY A 233 18.09 -2.92 16.73
C GLY A 233 18.53 -4.21 16.05
N ARG A 234 17.62 -5.19 15.81
CA ARG A 234 17.96 -6.38 15.03
C ARG A 234 18.27 -6.00 13.58
N GLU A 235 19.45 -6.31 13.08
CA GLU A 235 19.84 -5.95 11.71
C GLU A 235 19.13 -6.82 10.67
N VAL A 236 18.61 -6.22 9.61
CA VAL A 236 18.06 -6.97 8.47
C VAL A 236 19.21 -7.27 7.51
N VAL A 237 19.49 -8.54 7.27
CA VAL A 237 20.61 -8.99 6.44
C VAL A 237 20.18 -10.02 5.41
N TRP A 238 20.97 -10.15 4.36
CA TRP A 238 20.84 -11.23 3.38
C TRP A 238 21.96 -12.24 3.62
N GLU A 239 21.62 -13.53 3.69
CA GLU A 239 22.60 -14.60 3.85
C GLU A 239 22.25 -15.79 2.96
N ASN A 240 23.27 -16.54 2.57
CA ASN A 240 23.11 -17.78 1.81
C ASN A 240 22.64 -18.91 2.73
N VAL A 241 21.32 -18.97 2.96
CA VAL A 241 20.64 -19.97 3.79
C VAL A 241 19.36 -20.45 3.11
N ASP A 242 18.86 -21.63 3.49
CA ASP A 242 17.68 -22.21 2.83
C ASP A 242 16.34 -21.61 3.30
N GLN A 243 16.28 -21.11 4.54
CA GLN A 243 15.05 -20.59 5.13
C GLN A 243 15.31 -19.27 5.87
N PRO A 244 14.33 -18.36 5.92
CA PRO A 244 14.43 -17.16 6.73
C PRO A 244 14.48 -17.54 8.22
N TYR A 245 15.28 -16.81 8.99
CA TYR A 245 15.37 -16.99 10.43
C TYR A 245 15.64 -15.66 11.14
N GLU A 246 15.59 -15.68 12.47
CA GLU A 246 15.80 -14.54 13.34
C GLU A 246 16.58 -14.98 14.56
N THR A 247 17.31 -14.03 15.10
CA THR A 247 18.03 -14.12 16.36
C THR A 247 17.82 -12.81 17.09
N ASP A 248 18.31 -12.72 18.32
CA ASP A 248 18.30 -11.46 19.08
C ASP A 248 19.07 -10.31 18.39
N LYS A 249 19.88 -10.60 17.37
CA LYS A 249 20.74 -9.61 16.69
C LYS A 249 20.33 -9.30 15.24
N LYS A 250 19.63 -10.21 14.56
CA LYS A 250 19.39 -10.07 13.12
C LYS A 250 18.11 -10.78 12.65
N LEU A 251 17.54 -10.23 11.58
CA LEU A 251 16.54 -10.83 10.71
C LEU A 251 17.20 -11.22 9.39
N VAL A 252 17.08 -12.48 8.99
CA VAL A 252 17.77 -12.98 7.79
C VAL A 252 16.77 -13.24 6.67
N ILE A 253 17.02 -12.62 5.51
CA ILE A 253 16.37 -12.93 4.24
C ILE A 253 17.32 -13.83 3.44
N PRO A 254 16.90 -15.04 3.03
CA PRO A 254 17.70 -15.89 2.16
C PRO A 254 18.15 -15.18 0.88
N GLU A 255 19.41 -15.34 0.47
CA GLU A 255 19.90 -14.79 -0.80
C GLU A 255 19.17 -15.34 -2.02
N LYS A 256 18.68 -16.58 -1.94
CA LYS A 256 17.84 -17.18 -2.99
C LYS A 256 16.47 -16.51 -3.15
N CYS A 257 16.00 -15.74 -2.16
CA CYS A 257 14.77 -14.96 -2.25
C CYS A 257 15.02 -13.66 -3.03
N ASP A 258 15.40 -13.81 -4.29
CA ASP A 258 15.85 -12.73 -5.18
C ASP A 258 14.71 -12.07 -5.95
N ASN A 259 13.50 -12.62 -5.89
CA ASN A 259 12.28 -12.02 -6.46
C ASN A 259 11.46 -11.35 -5.36
N ILE A 260 10.72 -10.31 -5.72
CA ILE A 260 9.87 -9.56 -4.82
C ILE A 260 8.48 -9.47 -5.43
N ILE A 261 7.47 -9.91 -4.67
CA ILE A 261 6.06 -9.70 -4.99
C ILE A 261 5.57 -8.49 -4.19
N VAL A 262 4.99 -7.53 -4.89
CA VAL A 262 4.41 -6.32 -4.32
C VAL A 262 2.90 -6.38 -4.51
N VAL A 263 2.12 -6.32 -3.43
CA VAL A 263 0.65 -6.37 -3.50
C VAL A 263 0.03 -5.20 -2.77
N THR A 264 -1.01 -4.59 -3.32
CA THR A 264 -1.73 -3.50 -2.67
C THR A 264 -3.00 -3.97 -1.99
N ILE A 265 -3.33 -3.34 -0.86
CA ILE A 265 -4.61 -3.49 -0.15
C ILE A 265 -5.37 -2.18 -0.27
N ARG A 266 -6.57 -2.24 -0.86
CA ARG A 266 -7.39 -1.05 -1.12
C ARG A 266 -8.10 -0.54 0.14
N GLU A 267 -8.35 0.76 0.15
CA GLU A 267 -9.18 1.45 1.14
C GLU A 267 -10.55 1.75 0.51
N GLU A 268 -11.62 1.66 1.30
CA GLU A 268 -12.97 1.94 0.81
C GLU A 268 -13.20 3.45 0.62
N ARG A 269 -13.73 3.81 -0.55
CA ARG A 269 -13.86 5.21 -0.96
C ARG A 269 -14.85 6.01 -0.13
N ASN A 270 -16.11 5.55 -0.05
CA ASN A 270 -17.21 6.35 0.49
C ASN A 270 -16.94 6.83 1.93
N PRO A 271 -16.52 5.97 2.88
CA PRO A 271 -16.25 6.42 4.24
C PRO A 271 -15.03 7.34 4.32
N ALA A 272 -14.03 7.13 3.46
CA ALA A 272 -12.88 8.02 3.37
C ALA A 272 -13.26 9.46 3.00
N LEU A 273 -14.34 9.67 2.22
CA LEU A 273 -14.83 11.01 1.88
C LEU A 273 -15.39 11.79 3.08
N MET A 274 -15.66 11.13 4.21
CA MET A 274 -16.13 11.76 5.44
C MET A 274 -14.95 12.27 6.30
N ALA A 275 -13.76 12.39 5.70
CA ALA A 275 -12.57 12.91 6.34
C ALA A 275 -12.70 14.40 6.74
N PRO A 276 -12.10 14.84 7.85
CA PRO A 276 -11.52 14.02 8.92
C PRO A 276 -12.60 13.60 9.94
N SER A 277 -12.79 12.29 10.11
CA SER A 277 -13.71 11.72 11.10
C SER A 277 -13.36 10.27 11.43
N TYR A 278 -13.96 9.71 12.49
CA TYR A 278 -13.82 8.29 12.82
C TYR A 278 -14.48 7.35 11.81
N ARG A 279 -15.41 7.83 10.96
CA ARG A 279 -15.95 7.04 9.84
C ARG A 279 -14.89 6.82 8.76
N ALA A 280 -14.09 7.86 8.47
CA ALA A 280 -12.92 7.73 7.59
C ALA A 280 -11.85 6.83 8.23
N ASP A 281 -11.61 6.92 9.54
CA ASP A 281 -10.68 6.01 10.23
C ASP A 281 -11.16 4.55 10.18
N ALA A 282 -12.47 4.30 10.22
CA ALA A 282 -13.01 2.95 10.20
C ALA A 282 -12.62 2.16 8.94
N THR A 283 -12.58 2.82 7.76
CA THR A 283 -12.10 2.15 6.54
C THR A 283 -10.59 1.91 6.57
N THR A 284 -9.79 2.88 7.05
CA THR A 284 -8.35 2.69 7.29
C THR A 284 -8.11 1.47 8.21
N ALA A 285 -8.83 1.37 9.33
CA ALA A 285 -8.74 0.28 10.29
C ALA A 285 -9.11 -1.06 9.66
N LYS A 286 -10.23 -1.11 8.93
CA LYS A 286 -10.71 -2.31 8.23
C LYS A 286 -9.69 -2.80 7.21
N SER A 287 -9.12 -1.91 6.41
CA SER A 287 -8.12 -2.28 5.40
C SER A 287 -6.82 -2.80 6.02
N TYR A 288 -6.40 -2.30 7.19
CA TYR A 288 -5.28 -2.93 7.92
C TYR A 288 -5.63 -4.32 8.45
N ALA A 289 -6.82 -4.52 9.00
CA ALA A 289 -7.26 -5.86 9.43
C ALA A 289 -7.33 -6.84 8.25
N ARG A 290 -7.80 -6.39 7.07
CA ARG A 290 -7.79 -7.17 5.82
C ARG A 290 -6.37 -7.51 5.37
N SER A 291 -5.44 -6.57 5.48
CA SER A 291 -4.04 -6.80 5.10
C SER A 291 -3.40 -7.93 5.89
N ILE A 292 -3.78 -8.06 7.16
CA ILE A 292 -3.32 -9.16 8.02
C ILE A 292 -3.88 -10.50 7.52
N ALA A 293 -5.19 -10.58 7.26
CA ALA A 293 -5.78 -11.81 6.72
C ALA A 293 -5.16 -12.19 5.36
N PHE A 294 -4.94 -11.20 4.49
CA PHE A 294 -4.27 -11.37 3.22
C PHE A 294 -2.85 -11.96 3.40
N ASP A 295 -2.05 -11.37 4.28
CA ASP A 295 -0.67 -11.81 4.57
C ASP A 295 -0.62 -13.29 4.95
N ILE A 296 -1.48 -13.71 5.87
CA ILE A 296 -1.56 -15.10 6.36
C ILE A 296 -1.90 -16.06 5.20
N HIS A 297 -2.96 -15.76 4.45
CA HIS A 297 -3.42 -16.61 3.35
C HIS A 297 -2.39 -16.70 2.23
N PHE A 298 -1.81 -15.57 1.85
CA PHE A 298 -0.93 -15.47 0.69
C PHE A 298 0.43 -16.15 0.95
N ARG A 299 0.97 -16.06 2.17
CA ARG A 299 2.17 -16.82 2.57
C ARG A 299 1.91 -18.30 2.62
N GLY A 300 0.78 -18.70 3.20
CA GLY A 300 0.34 -20.10 3.20
C GLY A 300 0.28 -20.67 1.79
N PHE A 301 -0.23 -19.88 0.83
CA PHE A 301 -0.23 -20.25 -0.58
C PHE A 301 1.18 -20.44 -1.14
N LEU A 302 2.10 -19.46 -0.98
CA LEU A 302 3.48 -19.55 -1.47
C LEU A 302 4.20 -20.80 -0.93
N HIS A 303 4.03 -21.08 0.36
CA HIS A 303 4.61 -22.26 0.99
C HIS A 303 3.99 -23.56 0.46
N ALA A 304 2.66 -23.59 0.29
CA ALA A 304 1.93 -24.75 -0.22
C ALA A 304 2.28 -25.11 -1.67
N ILE A 305 2.73 -24.14 -2.48
CA ILE A 305 3.24 -24.40 -3.84
C ILE A 305 4.74 -24.73 -3.87
N GLY A 306 5.41 -24.72 -2.72
CA GLY A 306 6.79 -25.18 -2.55
C GLY A 306 7.86 -24.10 -2.68
N TYR A 307 7.52 -22.83 -2.42
CA TYR A 307 8.46 -21.71 -2.48
C TYR A 307 8.65 -21.05 -1.11
N THR A 308 9.87 -20.60 -0.86
CA THR A 308 10.21 -19.84 0.34
C THR A 308 9.73 -18.41 0.17
N SER A 309 9.17 -17.84 1.23
CA SER A 309 8.84 -16.43 1.30
C SER A 309 9.40 -15.81 2.57
N ALA A 310 9.96 -14.60 2.47
CA ALA A 310 10.36 -13.75 3.57
C ALA A 310 9.72 -12.37 3.38
N GLY A 311 9.37 -11.68 4.47
CA GLY A 311 8.75 -10.36 4.39
C GLY A 311 7.25 -10.40 4.10
N SER A 312 6.61 -9.23 4.27
CA SER A 312 5.18 -8.87 4.51
C SER A 312 4.72 -8.97 5.99
N GLY A 313 3.53 -8.48 6.34
CA GLY A 313 3.23 -8.06 7.72
C GLY A 313 3.69 -6.61 7.95
N TRP A 314 4.11 -6.24 9.16
CA TRP A 314 4.59 -4.86 9.47
C TRP A 314 6.11 -4.73 9.52
N GLY A 315 6.82 -5.56 8.75
CA GLY A 315 8.26 -5.57 8.79
C GLY A 315 8.91 -4.34 8.15
N PRO A 316 10.25 -4.31 8.20
CA PRO A 316 11.06 -3.11 7.99
C PRO A 316 11.23 -2.74 6.49
N TRP A 317 10.14 -2.45 5.77
CA TRP A 317 10.19 -2.00 4.37
C TRP A 317 9.38 -0.72 4.12
N ASN A 318 9.88 0.11 3.21
CA ASN A 318 9.19 1.31 2.76
C ASN A 318 8.11 0.97 1.71
N ASN A 319 6.86 0.82 2.17
CA ASN A 319 5.69 0.44 1.36
C ASN A 319 5.57 1.20 0.02
N VAL A 320 5.51 2.54 0.08
CA VAL A 320 5.23 3.39 -1.11
C VAL A 320 6.29 3.24 -2.21
N PRO A 321 7.61 3.34 -1.92
CA PRO A 321 8.65 3.08 -2.91
C PRO A 321 8.54 1.73 -3.65
N PHE A 322 8.20 0.64 -2.95
CA PHE A 322 8.03 -0.67 -3.60
C PHE A 322 6.87 -0.67 -4.60
N GLY A 323 5.74 -0.06 -4.26
CA GLY A 323 4.60 0.02 -5.18
C GLY A 323 4.84 0.98 -6.35
N VAL A 324 5.65 2.03 -6.18
CA VAL A 324 6.06 2.91 -7.29
C VAL A 324 7.04 2.20 -8.23
N LEU A 325 8.09 1.56 -7.70
CA LEU A 325 9.09 0.89 -8.53
C LEU A 325 8.53 -0.31 -9.29
N SER A 326 7.60 -1.05 -8.67
CA SER A 326 6.91 -2.18 -9.32
C SER A 326 5.88 -1.73 -10.36
N GLY A 327 5.68 -0.43 -10.56
CA GLY A 327 4.76 0.09 -11.57
C GLY A 327 3.29 -0.09 -11.23
N ILE A 328 2.95 -0.22 -9.96
CA ILE A 328 1.55 -0.23 -9.52
C ILE A 328 0.99 1.20 -9.57
N GLY A 329 1.79 2.20 -9.18
CA GLY A 329 1.38 3.59 -9.17
C GLY A 329 2.51 4.60 -9.31
N GLU A 330 2.16 5.88 -9.26
CA GLU A 330 3.09 7.01 -9.22
C GLU A 330 3.11 7.66 -7.84
N LEU A 331 4.20 8.32 -7.47
CA LEU A 331 4.25 9.14 -6.27
C LEU A 331 3.63 10.52 -6.53
N GLY A 332 2.66 10.92 -5.71
CA GLY A 332 2.01 12.24 -5.79
C GLY A 332 2.52 13.26 -4.77
N ARG A 333 1.94 14.47 -4.81
CA ARG A 333 2.23 15.59 -3.87
C ARG A 333 2.05 15.22 -2.41
N MET A 334 1.04 14.43 -2.08
CA MET A 334 0.79 14.01 -0.70
C MET A 334 1.77 12.93 -0.21
N ARG A 335 2.80 12.56 -0.99
CA ARG A 335 3.76 11.46 -0.74
C ARG A 335 3.14 10.07 -0.57
N GLY A 336 1.85 9.93 -0.87
CA GLY A 336 1.18 8.65 -1.09
C GLY A 336 1.32 8.19 -2.53
N GLN A 337 1.25 6.87 -2.74
CA GLN A 337 1.13 6.28 -4.06
C GLN A 337 -0.25 6.58 -4.65
N ILE A 338 -0.30 6.86 -5.95
CA ILE A 338 -1.52 7.07 -6.71
C ILE A 338 -1.55 6.02 -7.83
N THR A 339 -2.60 5.20 -7.88
CA THR A 339 -2.77 4.21 -8.97
C THR A 339 -3.75 4.70 -10.02
N PRO A 340 -3.66 4.19 -11.27
CA PRO A 340 -4.62 4.50 -12.32
C PRO A 340 -6.06 4.09 -11.98
N SER A 341 -6.22 3.02 -11.18
CA SER A 341 -7.49 2.36 -10.86
C SER A 341 -8.28 3.05 -9.74
N CYS A 342 -7.61 3.44 -8.66
CA CYS A 342 -8.28 3.98 -7.46
C CYS A 342 -7.55 5.17 -6.82
N GLY A 343 -6.54 5.72 -7.49
CA GLY A 343 -5.80 6.86 -6.98
C GLY A 343 -5.06 6.50 -5.68
N PRO A 344 -5.10 7.37 -4.65
CA PRO A 344 -4.47 7.10 -3.36
C PRO A 344 -5.31 6.26 -2.39
N LEU A 345 -6.42 5.64 -2.82
CA LEU A 345 -7.27 4.78 -1.98
C LEU A 345 -6.65 3.38 -1.79
N ILE A 346 -5.39 3.37 -1.36
CA ILE A 346 -4.59 2.20 -1.04
C ILE A 346 -4.06 2.37 0.37
N ARG A 347 -4.33 1.40 1.22
CA ARG A 347 -3.97 1.43 2.63
C ARG A 347 -2.56 0.91 2.86
N LYS A 348 -2.22 -0.21 2.21
CA LYS A 348 -0.98 -0.94 2.45
C LYS A 348 -0.41 -1.49 1.15
N VAL A 349 0.93 -1.55 1.12
CA VAL A 349 1.71 -2.29 0.12
C VAL A 349 2.41 -3.42 0.86
N GLU A 350 2.06 -4.66 0.54
CA GLU A 350 2.72 -5.86 1.04
C GLU A 350 3.92 -6.20 0.16
N VAL A 351 5.00 -6.66 0.77
CA VAL A 351 6.29 -6.91 0.11
C VAL A 351 6.80 -8.29 0.52
N PHE A 352 6.78 -9.25 -0.41
CA PHE A 352 7.25 -10.62 -0.18
C PHE A 352 8.51 -10.88 -1.00
N PHE A 353 9.62 -11.19 -0.35
CA PHE A 353 10.83 -11.73 -0.97
C PHE A 353 10.66 -13.24 -1.15
N THR A 354 10.93 -13.78 -2.33
CA THR A 354 10.70 -15.20 -2.63
C THR A 354 11.67 -15.74 -3.66
N ASP A 355 11.90 -17.05 -3.61
CA ASP A 355 12.66 -17.81 -4.61
C ASP A 355 11.78 -18.29 -5.79
N LEU A 356 10.50 -17.89 -5.85
CA LEU A 356 9.63 -18.09 -7.01
C LEU A 356 10.10 -17.23 -8.20
N PRO A 357 10.46 -17.84 -9.36
CA PRO A 357 10.86 -17.07 -10.54
C PRO A 357 9.72 -16.19 -11.06
N LEU A 358 9.96 -14.88 -11.17
CA LEU A 358 8.96 -13.89 -11.59
C LEU A 358 9.57 -12.88 -12.59
N PRO A 359 8.78 -12.39 -13.57
CA PRO A 359 9.22 -11.38 -14.51
C PRO A 359 9.13 -10.00 -13.83
N PRO A 360 10.21 -9.19 -13.82
CA PRO A 360 10.15 -7.88 -13.20
C PRO A 360 9.19 -6.95 -13.95
N THR A 361 8.51 -6.09 -13.21
CA THR A 361 7.69 -5.00 -13.74
C THR A 361 8.44 -3.68 -13.66
N ASN A 362 8.10 -2.76 -14.55
CA ASN A 362 8.71 -1.45 -14.63
C ASN A 362 7.81 -0.36 -14.01
N PRO A 363 8.40 0.73 -13.47
CA PRO A 363 7.67 1.92 -13.07
C PRO A 363 6.79 2.47 -14.20
N ILE A 364 5.78 3.26 -13.85
CA ILE A 364 4.81 3.80 -14.83
C ILE A 364 4.72 5.32 -14.80
N ASP A 365 4.21 5.87 -15.89
CA ASP A 365 3.70 7.24 -15.97
C ASP A 365 2.28 7.21 -16.58
N PHE A 366 1.32 7.71 -15.81
CA PHE A 366 -0.04 7.99 -16.25
C PHE A 366 -0.42 9.46 -16.00
N GLY A 367 0.57 10.28 -15.65
CA GLY A 367 0.49 11.72 -15.48
C GLY A 367 0.17 12.21 -14.08
N ALA A 368 0.09 11.35 -13.07
CA ALA A 368 -0.30 11.79 -11.72
C ALA A 368 0.73 12.71 -11.07
N ASN A 369 2.02 12.39 -11.16
CA ASN A 369 3.07 13.25 -10.60
C ASN A 369 3.10 14.63 -11.29
N ARG A 370 2.98 14.65 -12.62
CA ARG A 370 2.89 15.90 -13.40
C ARG A 370 1.64 16.70 -13.03
N PHE A 371 0.50 16.05 -12.90
CA PHE A 371 -0.76 16.69 -12.48
C PHE A 371 -0.65 17.35 -11.10
N CYS A 372 0.09 16.71 -10.18
CA CYS A 372 0.30 17.23 -8.84
C CYS A 372 0.97 18.61 -8.82
N ARG A 373 1.73 19.00 -9.84
CA ARG A 373 2.36 20.34 -9.94
C ARG A 373 1.33 21.46 -9.94
N ASP A 374 0.22 21.29 -10.64
CA ASP A 374 -0.77 22.35 -10.85
C ASP A 374 -2.07 22.16 -10.03
N CYS A 375 -2.31 20.97 -9.49
CA CYS A 375 -3.54 20.65 -8.75
C CYS A 375 -3.58 21.20 -7.32
N GLY A 376 -2.72 20.69 -6.43
CA GLY A 376 -2.61 21.15 -5.04
C GLY A 376 -3.86 20.97 -4.14
N LEU A 377 -4.91 20.28 -4.58
CA LEU A 377 -6.16 20.15 -3.79
C LEU A 377 -5.95 19.45 -2.44
N CYS A 378 -5.09 18.43 -2.38
CA CYS A 378 -4.74 17.77 -1.12
C CYS A 378 -4.03 18.70 -0.13
N ALA A 379 -3.24 19.67 -0.62
CA ALA A 379 -2.60 20.67 0.22
C ALA A 379 -3.63 21.68 0.75
N LYS A 380 -4.56 22.13 -0.11
CA LYS A 380 -5.66 23.04 0.29
C LYS A 380 -6.61 22.39 1.32
N ALA A 381 -6.85 21.09 1.20
CA ALA A 381 -7.71 20.34 2.11
C ALA A 381 -7.01 19.93 3.41
N CYS A 382 -5.69 20.09 3.53
CA CYS A 382 -4.93 19.64 4.68
C CYS A 382 -5.19 20.54 5.90
N PRO A 383 -5.86 20.06 6.97
CA PRO A 383 -6.14 20.91 8.13
C PRO A 383 -4.89 21.22 8.97
N ALA A 384 -3.81 20.48 8.74
CA ALA A 384 -2.52 20.64 9.44
C ALA A 384 -1.54 21.55 8.70
N SER A 385 -1.87 21.99 7.47
CA SER A 385 -0.91 22.64 6.56
C SER A 385 0.37 21.83 6.33
N ALA A 386 0.31 20.51 6.49
CA ALA A 386 1.45 19.61 6.44
C ALA A 386 1.97 19.33 5.02
N ILE A 387 1.17 19.62 4.00
CA ILE A 387 1.51 19.37 2.59
C ILE A 387 1.81 20.72 1.94
N PRO A 388 2.98 20.91 1.32
CA PRO A 388 3.35 22.19 0.75
C PRO A 388 2.54 22.52 -0.51
N THR A 389 2.30 23.82 -0.73
CA THR A 389 1.50 24.36 -1.82
C THR A 389 2.31 24.79 -3.04
N PHE A 390 3.65 24.86 -2.92
CA PHE A 390 4.51 25.31 -4.01
C PHE A 390 4.47 24.36 -5.22
N ARG A 391 4.67 24.90 -6.41
CA ARG A 391 4.44 24.20 -7.67
C ARG A 391 5.41 23.04 -7.91
N GLU A 392 6.71 23.28 -7.85
CA GLU A 392 7.74 22.31 -8.24
C GLU A 392 8.26 21.51 -7.05
N PRO A 393 8.43 20.18 -7.15
CA PRO A 393 9.07 19.39 -6.10
C PRO A 393 10.56 19.77 -5.96
N THR A 394 11.12 19.53 -4.78
CA THR A 394 12.51 19.86 -4.41
C THR A 394 13.23 18.63 -3.83
N TYR A 395 14.56 18.68 -3.82
CA TYR A 395 15.40 17.74 -3.06
C TYR A 395 15.51 18.13 -1.58
N ASP A 396 15.07 19.34 -1.22
CA ASP A 396 15.06 19.81 0.17
C ASP A 396 14.05 19.02 1.01
N ILE A 397 14.35 18.93 2.31
CA ILE A 397 13.47 18.34 3.31
C ILE A 397 12.69 19.44 4.05
N THR A 398 11.69 19.07 4.85
CA THR A 398 10.96 20.02 5.70
C THR A 398 11.96 20.75 6.60
N PRO A 399 11.89 22.09 6.72
CA PRO A 399 12.75 22.84 7.63
C PRO A 399 12.53 22.43 9.09
N ALA A 400 13.59 22.35 9.89
CA ALA A 400 13.48 22.01 11.31
C ALA A 400 12.77 23.09 12.14
N ASP A 401 12.78 24.34 11.64
CA ASP A 401 12.12 25.52 12.20
C ASP A 401 10.76 25.82 11.57
N ASP A 402 10.18 24.86 10.84
CA ASP A 402 8.86 25.01 10.24
C ASP A 402 7.82 25.38 11.32
N ALA A 403 6.99 26.40 11.05
CA ALA A 403 6.11 26.99 12.06
C ALA A 403 4.80 26.21 12.28
N ASN A 404 4.55 25.12 11.55
CA ASN A 404 3.27 24.42 11.56
C ASN A 404 3.12 23.46 12.75
N SER A 405 2.85 24.02 13.94
CA SER A 405 2.52 23.24 15.15
C SER A 405 3.58 22.19 15.55
N ASN A 406 4.84 22.43 15.18
CA ASN A 406 5.97 21.56 15.46
C ASN A 406 6.43 21.65 16.92
N PRO A 407 7.15 20.64 17.43
CA PRO A 407 7.71 20.70 18.77
C PRO A 407 9.01 21.50 18.74
N THR A 408 9.56 21.78 19.92
CA THR A 408 10.82 22.54 20.04
C THR A 408 12.01 21.83 19.37
N LYS A 409 11.92 20.51 19.15
CA LYS A 409 12.96 19.67 18.52
C LYS A 409 12.37 18.80 17.40
N LEU A 410 12.07 19.41 16.26
CA LEU A 410 11.72 18.65 15.07
C LEU A 410 12.97 17.97 14.48
N HIS A 411 12.80 16.73 14.00
CA HIS A 411 13.85 15.95 13.32
C HIS A 411 13.37 15.56 11.91
N PRO A 412 13.32 16.52 10.95
CA PRO A 412 12.77 16.27 9.62
C PRO A 412 13.42 15.09 8.87
N GLU A 413 14.69 14.82 9.15
CA GLU A 413 15.47 13.72 8.59
C GLU A 413 14.87 12.33 8.90
N TYR A 414 14.05 12.21 9.94
CA TYR A 414 13.38 10.95 10.29
C TYR A 414 12.19 10.62 9.37
N PHE A 415 11.60 11.63 8.71
CA PHE A 415 10.41 11.46 7.87
C PHE A 415 10.54 11.98 6.43
N ASN A 416 11.54 12.82 6.15
CA ASN A 416 11.94 13.24 4.82
C ASN A 416 13.36 12.76 4.52
N LEU A 417 13.51 11.57 3.93
CA LEU A 417 14.82 11.16 3.43
C LEU A 417 15.25 12.01 2.23
N SER A 418 16.50 12.44 2.23
CA SER A 418 17.13 13.12 1.09
C SER A 418 17.33 12.19 -0.12
N GLY A 419 17.76 12.74 -1.25
CA GLY A 419 18.09 11.96 -2.46
C GLY A 419 16.92 11.72 -3.41
N LYS A 420 15.78 12.39 -3.21
CA LYS A 420 14.63 12.33 -4.13
C LYS A 420 13.94 13.67 -4.24
N LYS A 421 13.46 14.00 -5.44
CA LYS A 421 12.80 15.27 -5.73
C LYS A 421 11.30 15.18 -5.50
N VAL A 422 10.85 15.63 -4.33
CA VAL A 422 9.46 15.48 -3.87
C VAL A 422 8.90 16.78 -3.30
N TRP A 423 7.62 16.77 -2.95
CA TRP A 423 7.07 17.76 -2.03
C TRP A 423 7.34 17.27 -0.60
N PRO A 424 8.24 17.91 0.17
CA PRO A 424 8.56 17.50 1.53
C PRO A 424 7.36 17.82 2.42
N ASN A 425 6.62 16.78 2.81
CA ASN A 425 5.53 16.92 3.77
C ASN A 425 6.10 16.99 5.19
N ASN A 426 5.47 17.80 6.02
CA ASN A 426 5.66 17.81 7.46
C ASN A 426 4.80 16.71 8.12
N ASP A 427 5.34 15.50 8.19
CA ASP A 427 4.62 14.33 8.70
C ASP A 427 4.36 14.44 10.22
N PHE A 428 5.17 15.21 10.95
CA PHE A 428 4.88 15.58 12.34
C PHE A 428 3.60 16.41 12.40
N ALA A 429 3.54 17.58 11.76
CA ALA A 429 2.33 18.41 11.77
C ALA A 429 1.06 17.64 11.39
N CYS A 430 1.16 16.71 10.42
CA CYS A 430 0.08 15.81 10.05
C CYS A 430 -0.44 14.96 11.22
N HIS A 431 0.46 14.27 11.93
CA HIS A 431 0.09 13.45 13.08
C HIS A 431 -0.29 14.30 14.31
N ASN A 432 0.29 15.49 14.45
CA ASN A 432 -0.06 16.46 15.49
C ASN A 432 -1.53 16.85 15.45
N PHE A 433 -2.06 17.03 14.24
CA PHE A 433 -3.47 17.32 14.05
C PHE A 433 -4.35 16.19 14.61
N TRP A 434 -3.95 14.92 14.52
CA TRP A 434 -4.73 13.80 15.03
C TRP A 434 -4.88 13.91 16.54
N VAL A 435 -3.75 14.14 17.21
CA VAL A 435 -3.66 14.35 18.66
C VAL A 435 -4.49 15.57 19.10
N THR A 436 -4.26 16.73 18.48
CA THR A 436 -4.84 18.01 18.92
C THR A 436 -6.32 18.17 18.54
N SER A 437 -6.80 17.44 17.53
CA SER A 437 -8.22 17.42 17.16
C SER A 437 -9.02 16.32 17.86
N GLY A 438 -8.36 15.39 18.56
CA GLY A 438 -9.02 14.21 19.13
C GLY A 438 -9.60 13.28 18.05
N LYS A 439 -9.00 13.30 16.85
CA LYS A 439 -9.37 12.45 15.72
C LYS A 439 -8.24 11.45 15.49
N HIS A 440 -8.58 10.18 15.39
CA HIS A 440 -7.62 9.14 15.03
C HIS A 440 -7.69 8.96 13.53
N GLY A 441 -6.61 9.24 12.81
CA GLY A 441 -6.65 9.34 11.35
C GLY A 441 -7.28 10.66 10.85
N CYS A 442 -6.85 11.09 9.66
CA CYS A 442 -7.37 12.30 9.01
C CYS A 442 -7.90 12.02 7.61
N ALA A 443 -7.07 11.46 6.73
CA ALA A 443 -7.40 11.10 5.34
C ALA A 443 -7.93 12.23 4.43
N ALA A 444 -7.94 13.49 4.87
CA ALA A 444 -8.44 14.62 4.08
C ALA A 444 -7.71 14.77 2.73
N CYS A 445 -6.40 14.51 2.70
CA CYS A 445 -5.61 14.53 1.47
C CYS A 445 -5.99 13.42 0.49
N VAL A 446 -6.29 12.22 0.99
CA VAL A 446 -6.75 11.08 0.18
C VAL A 446 -8.15 11.38 -0.35
N ALA A 447 -9.07 11.82 0.51
CA ALA A 447 -10.45 12.13 0.17
C ALA A 447 -10.57 13.22 -0.91
N SER A 448 -9.73 14.26 -0.83
CA SER A 448 -9.73 15.41 -1.76
C SER A 448 -8.93 15.18 -3.04
N CYS A 449 -8.28 14.03 -3.20
CA CYS A 449 -7.50 13.77 -4.41
C CYS A 449 -8.41 13.60 -5.62
N VAL A 450 -8.09 14.27 -6.73
CA VAL A 450 -8.84 14.13 -8.00
C VAL A 450 -8.87 12.69 -8.52
N PHE A 451 -7.87 11.88 -8.13
CA PHE A 451 -7.75 10.48 -8.52
C PHE A 451 -8.52 9.53 -7.58
N SER A 452 -9.03 10.02 -6.45
CA SER A 452 -9.89 9.26 -5.51
C SER A 452 -11.34 9.24 -6.01
N LYS A 453 -11.55 8.75 -7.23
CA LYS A 453 -12.87 8.67 -7.87
C LYS A 453 -13.13 7.28 -8.41
N ASP A 454 -14.36 6.82 -8.27
CA ASP A 454 -14.80 5.60 -8.95
C ASP A 454 -14.83 5.81 -10.47
N ILE A 455 -14.61 4.72 -11.19
CA ILE A 455 -14.66 4.66 -12.66
C ILE A 455 -16.12 4.58 -13.13
N LYS A 456 -17.02 5.40 -12.56
CA LYS A 456 -18.45 5.40 -12.92
C LYS A 456 -18.75 6.20 -14.19
N SER A 457 -17.83 7.05 -14.63
CA SER A 457 -18.01 7.90 -15.82
C SER A 457 -16.85 7.76 -16.79
N SER A 458 -17.17 7.47 -18.05
CA SER A 458 -16.18 7.30 -19.13
C SER A 458 -15.36 8.58 -19.40
N ILE A 459 -15.87 9.76 -19.03
CA ILE A 459 -15.14 11.02 -19.17
C ILE A 459 -13.85 11.03 -18.34
N HIS A 460 -13.82 10.35 -17.19
CA HIS A 460 -12.63 10.29 -16.36
C HIS A 460 -11.48 9.60 -17.08
N GLU A 461 -11.74 8.57 -17.89
CA GLU A 461 -10.71 7.87 -18.65
C GLU A 461 -10.17 8.73 -19.82
N VAL A 462 -11.02 9.57 -20.42
CA VAL A 462 -10.59 10.56 -21.42
C VAL A 462 -9.71 11.63 -20.78
N VAL A 463 -10.13 12.17 -19.63
CA VAL A 463 -9.35 13.18 -18.89
C VAL A 463 -8.01 12.62 -18.44
N LYS A 464 -7.97 11.40 -17.88
CA LYS A 464 -6.72 10.71 -17.55
C LYS A 464 -5.86 10.49 -18.79
N GLY A 465 -6.45 10.15 -19.93
CA GLY A 465 -5.78 10.08 -21.23
C GLY A 465 -5.08 11.39 -21.59
N VAL A 466 -5.75 12.53 -21.47
CA VAL A 466 -5.15 13.86 -21.71
C VAL A 466 -4.04 14.17 -20.70
N VAL A 467 -4.34 13.97 -19.40
CA VAL A 467 -3.41 14.24 -18.29
C VAL A 467 -2.13 13.41 -18.43
N SER A 468 -2.22 12.18 -18.94
CA SER A 468 -1.07 11.29 -19.19
C SER A 468 -0.08 11.81 -20.25
N GLN A 469 -0.53 12.69 -21.14
CA GLN A 469 0.28 13.19 -22.26
C GLN A 469 0.80 14.61 -22.04
N THR A 470 0.03 15.47 -21.37
CA THR A 470 0.39 16.89 -21.22
C THR A 470 -0.09 17.48 -19.90
N GLY A 471 0.66 18.44 -19.37
CA GLY A 471 0.29 19.20 -18.18
C GLY A 471 -0.52 20.47 -18.46
N MET A 472 -0.71 20.84 -19.73
CA MET A 472 -1.27 22.13 -20.13
C MET A 472 -2.67 22.41 -19.56
N PHE A 473 -3.48 21.36 -19.36
CA PHE A 473 -4.86 21.47 -18.88
C PHE A 473 -5.03 21.08 -17.40
N ASN A 474 -3.94 20.79 -16.69
CA ASN A 474 -4.02 20.28 -15.31
C ASN A 474 -4.79 21.23 -14.38
N GLY A 475 -4.49 22.53 -14.44
CA GLY A 475 -5.19 23.54 -13.63
C GLY A 475 -6.67 23.64 -13.97
N PHE A 476 -7.04 23.52 -15.25
CA PHE A 476 -8.44 23.49 -15.68
C PHE A 476 -9.17 22.27 -15.09
N PHE A 477 -8.60 21.07 -15.22
CA PHE A 477 -9.22 19.85 -14.69
C PHE A 477 -9.28 19.84 -13.15
N ALA A 478 -8.27 20.39 -12.46
CA ALA A 478 -8.30 20.53 -11.01
C ALA A 478 -9.40 21.52 -10.56
N ASN A 479 -9.62 22.61 -11.30
CA ASN A 479 -10.71 23.54 -11.01
C ASN A 479 -12.09 22.93 -11.31
N MET A 480 -12.22 22.13 -12.37
CA MET A 480 -13.45 21.37 -12.63
C MET A 480 -13.76 20.42 -11.49
N ASP A 481 -12.76 19.67 -11.01
CA ASP A 481 -12.91 18.74 -9.88
C ASP A 481 -13.57 19.41 -8.67
N HIS A 482 -13.01 20.56 -8.28
CA HIS A 482 -13.53 21.39 -7.21
C HIS A 482 -14.93 21.95 -7.52
N ALA A 483 -15.17 22.43 -8.74
CA ALA A 483 -16.44 23.02 -9.15
C ALA A 483 -17.60 22.00 -9.17
N PHE A 484 -17.33 20.73 -9.48
CA PHE A 484 -18.31 19.66 -9.43
C PHE A 484 -18.54 19.12 -8.01
N GLY A 485 -17.87 19.70 -6.99
CA GLY A 485 -18.06 19.30 -5.60
C GLY A 485 -17.49 17.91 -5.27
N TYR A 486 -16.50 17.44 -6.03
CA TYR A 486 -15.80 16.21 -5.68
C TYR A 486 -14.90 16.42 -4.46
N GLY A 487 -14.71 15.36 -3.68
CA GLY A 487 -13.80 15.34 -2.53
C GLY A 487 -14.51 15.05 -1.23
N ILE A 488 -14.07 15.72 -0.16
CA ILE A 488 -14.66 15.60 1.18
C ILE A 488 -16.14 16.00 1.13
N VAL A 489 -17.00 15.12 1.62
CA VAL A 489 -18.44 15.28 1.53
C VAL A 489 -18.92 16.26 2.59
N SER A 490 -19.54 17.35 2.13
CA SER A 490 -20.31 18.30 2.95
C SER A 490 -21.81 18.00 2.96
N ASP A 491 -22.25 17.03 2.15
CA ASP A 491 -23.65 16.59 2.03
C ASP A 491 -24.17 16.00 3.34
N GLN A 492 -25.13 16.69 3.95
CA GLN A 492 -25.74 16.29 5.21
C GLN A 492 -26.51 14.97 5.09
N ASP A 493 -27.00 14.59 3.90
CA ASP A 493 -27.72 13.33 3.72
C ASP A 493 -26.80 12.13 3.95
N MET A 494 -25.57 12.17 3.44
CA MET A 494 -24.58 11.14 3.75
C MET A 494 -24.22 11.13 5.24
N TRP A 495 -24.03 12.30 5.86
CA TRP A 495 -23.73 12.39 7.29
C TRP A 495 -24.85 11.81 8.18
N ASN A 496 -26.11 12.06 7.83
CA ASN A 496 -27.27 11.64 8.61
C ASN A 496 -27.66 10.17 8.35
N ASN A 497 -27.53 9.71 7.11
CA ASN A 497 -28.04 8.39 6.69
C ASN A 497 -26.96 7.31 6.55
N PHE A 498 -25.67 7.62 6.79
CA PHE A 498 -24.57 6.64 6.72
C PHE A 498 -24.88 5.31 7.42
N TRP A 499 -25.51 5.37 8.60
CA TRP A 499 -25.86 4.20 9.41
C TRP A 499 -27.13 3.47 8.97
N PHE A 500 -27.98 4.13 8.19
CA PHE A 500 -29.34 3.69 7.89
C PHE A 500 -29.51 3.30 6.41
N GLU A 501 -28.54 3.64 5.55
CA GLU A 501 -28.49 3.26 4.13
C GLU A 501 -27.16 2.53 3.82
N PRO A 502 -26.90 1.36 4.43
CA PRO A 502 -25.61 0.67 4.32
C PRO A 502 -25.27 0.31 2.88
N ASP A 503 -26.22 -0.13 2.06
CA ASP A 503 -25.95 -0.50 0.67
C ASP A 503 -25.47 0.68 -0.19
N LYS A 504 -25.90 1.89 0.15
CA LYS A 504 -25.53 3.12 -0.56
C LYS A 504 -24.17 3.65 -0.13
N TYR A 505 -23.92 3.70 1.18
CA TYR A 505 -22.74 4.37 1.74
C TYR A 505 -21.60 3.41 2.10
N TRP A 506 -21.88 2.12 2.26
CA TRP A 506 -20.91 1.07 2.55
C TRP A 506 -21.27 -0.23 1.80
N PRO A 507 -21.15 -0.25 0.46
CA PRO A 507 -21.50 -1.44 -0.29
C PRO A 507 -20.52 -2.60 0.02
N LEU A 508 -20.98 -3.84 -0.21
CA LEU A 508 -20.19 -5.05 0.07
C LEU A 508 -18.83 -4.98 -0.66
N GLU A 509 -17.76 -5.19 0.09
CA GLU A 509 -16.37 -5.06 -0.40
C GLU A 509 -16.01 -3.72 -1.08
N GLY A 510 -16.79 -2.65 -0.83
CA GLY A 510 -16.59 -1.36 -1.47
C GLY A 510 -16.92 -1.36 -2.97
N ILE A 511 -17.57 -2.41 -3.48
CA ILE A 511 -18.05 -2.51 -4.86
C ILE A 511 -19.52 -2.12 -4.85
N ASP A 512 -19.86 -1.03 -5.53
CA ASP A 512 -21.27 -0.64 -5.75
C ASP A 512 -21.98 -1.70 -6.58
N THR A 513 -22.58 -2.68 -5.90
CA THR A 513 -23.40 -3.72 -6.49
C THR A 513 -24.81 -3.19 -6.62
N ASN A 514 -25.10 -2.48 -7.70
CA ASN A 514 -26.48 -2.33 -8.18
C ASN A 514 -26.96 -3.71 -8.70
N LEU A 515 -27.14 -4.67 -7.79
CA LEU A 515 -27.77 -5.96 -8.06
C LEU A 515 -29.29 -5.83 -8.01
#